data_AF-A0AAX4PDE7-F1
#
_entry.id   AF-A0AAX4PDE7-F1
#
_cell.length_a   1.000
_cell.length_b   1.000
_cell.length_c   1.000
_cell.angle_alpha   90.00
_cell.angle_beta   90.00
_cell.angle_gamma   90.00
#
_symmetry.space_group_name_H-M   'P 1'
#
loop_
_entity.id
_entity.type
_entity.pdbx_description
1 polymer ?
#
loop_
_entity_poly.entity_id
_entity_poly.type
_entity_poly.pdbx_seq_one_letter_code
_entity_poly.pdbx_strand_id
1 'polypeptide(L)'
;MEEKGCKLNKNTGEWAGRGGSVEILEYMRGKGYEFTKAACVAAVRGGHLEALKYLRGLDPPCPWHEWTCREAAEGGHLEVLKFIRAQDPPCPWDERTCSDAASWGHLEVLEWLRAQNPPCPWNEWTCSNAADEGHLDVLKWARAQEPPCPWSAGTCTSAASRGHLEVLKFLRAQHPPCPWDEKTCVWAAEGGHLDVLKWARSQDPPCPWSAGTCAYAAEGGHLEVLKFIRAQDPPCPWDERTCSDAARWGHLDVLQFLRSQDPPCPWDEHTYFYAAQEGHLDVLKFLRAQDPPCPYDLRTCTIAASRGHLDVLKWARSQDPPGPWSRSACREEASFDGHQHIVDWIDQQEDESDWEEYREYSDSGDRSYDSYDDEYF
;
A
#
# COMPACT_ATOMS: atom_id res chain seq x y z
N MET A 1 -6.43 41.94 1.66
CA MET A 1 -7.28 40.99 2.42
C MET A 1 -7.83 41.64 3.69
N GLU A 2 -8.51 42.78 3.60
CA GLU A 2 -9.23 43.38 4.74
C GLU A 2 -10.76 43.32 4.60
N GLU A 3 -11.27 42.48 3.69
CA GLU A 3 -12.72 42.33 3.44
C GLU A 3 -13.30 40.97 3.82
N LYS A 4 -12.48 40.02 4.29
CA LYS A 4 -12.97 38.72 4.78
C LYS A 4 -12.24 38.39 6.07
N GLY A 5 -12.93 38.50 7.21
CA GLY A 5 -12.43 38.30 8.57
C GLY A 5 -11.80 36.93 8.81
N CYS A 6 -10.61 36.71 8.28
CA CYS A 6 -9.82 35.53 8.52
C CYS A 6 -9.29 35.61 9.95
N LYS A 7 -9.87 34.82 10.85
CA LYS A 7 -9.39 34.72 12.23
C LYS A 7 -7.98 34.17 12.20
N LEU A 8 -7.01 34.95 12.71
CA LEU A 8 -5.64 34.50 12.87
C LEU A 8 -5.62 33.35 13.87
N ASN A 9 -5.32 32.15 13.40
CA ASN A 9 -5.25 30.90 14.15
C ASN A 9 -4.01 30.09 13.73
N LYS A 10 -3.77 28.92 14.34
CA LYS A 10 -2.60 28.08 14.03
C LYS A 10 -2.45 27.80 12.52
N ASN A 11 -3.54 27.45 11.84
CA ASN A 11 -3.54 27.16 10.41
C ASN A 11 -3.13 28.39 9.59
N THR A 12 -3.61 29.60 9.93
CA THR A 12 -3.17 30.81 9.21
C THR A 12 -1.67 31.07 9.35
N GLY A 13 -1.07 30.75 10.51
CA GLY A 13 0.38 30.87 10.71
C GLY A 13 1.18 29.84 9.92
N GLU A 14 0.70 28.60 9.85
CA GLU A 14 1.28 27.56 9.00
C GLU A 14 1.23 27.95 7.51
N TRP A 15 0.10 28.48 7.05
CA TRP A 15 -0.08 28.91 5.66
C TRP A 15 0.81 30.11 5.32
N ALA A 16 0.93 31.07 6.23
CA ALA A 16 1.84 32.20 6.07
C ALA A 16 3.31 31.75 5.99
N GLY A 17 3.71 30.81 6.85
CA GLY A 17 5.03 30.18 6.77
C GLY A 17 5.25 29.49 5.43
N ARG A 18 4.31 28.65 5.00
CA ARG A 18 4.36 27.93 3.71
C ARG A 18 4.34 28.87 2.50
N GLY A 19 3.77 30.05 2.62
CA GLY A 19 3.73 31.06 1.56
C GLY A 19 4.99 31.93 1.48
N GLY A 20 5.83 31.95 2.53
CA GLY A 20 7.15 32.58 2.49
C GLY A 20 7.20 34.11 2.46
N SER A 21 6.05 34.81 2.49
CA SER A 21 6.02 36.28 2.48
C SER A 21 6.31 36.84 3.87
N VAL A 22 7.44 37.52 4.00
CA VAL A 22 7.83 38.22 5.21
C VAL A 22 6.81 39.31 5.56
N GLU A 23 6.24 39.99 4.56
CA GLU A 23 5.23 41.04 4.76
C GLU A 23 3.95 40.51 5.42
N ILE A 24 3.51 39.30 5.02
CA ILE A 24 2.36 38.65 5.65
C ILE A 24 2.70 38.27 7.10
N LEU A 25 3.91 37.76 7.36
CA LEU A 25 4.36 37.41 8.70
C LEU A 25 4.45 38.63 9.61
N GLU A 26 4.98 39.75 9.12
CA GLU A 26 5.03 41.04 9.80
C GLU A 26 3.63 41.58 10.10
N TYR A 27 2.73 41.52 9.12
CA TYR A 27 1.34 41.92 9.30
C TYR A 27 0.65 41.11 10.40
N MET A 28 0.80 39.78 10.38
CA MET A 28 0.23 38.90 11.41
C MET A 28 0.81 39.21 12.80
N ARG A 29 2.12 39.45 12.89
CA ARG A 29 2.77 39.83 14.16
C ARG A 29 2.26 41.19 14.67
N GLY A 30 2.07 42.16 13.78
CA GLY A 30 1.51 43.47 14.11
C GLY A 30 0.07 43.40 14.64
N LYS A 31 -0.68 42.34 14.33
CA LYS A 31 -2.01 42.04 14.90
C LYS A 31 -1.94 41.22 16.21
N GLY A 32 -0.76 41.04 16.79
CA GLY A 32 -0.56 40.33 18.05
C GLY A 32 -0.55 38.80 17.92
N TYR A 33 -0.39 38.25 16.70
CA TYR A 33 -0.28 36.80 16.53
C TYR A 33 1.06 36.27 17.06
N GLU A 34 1.01 35.14 17.75
CA GLU A 34 2.17 34.41 18.24
C GLU A 34 2.43 33.19 17.36
N PHE A 35 3.58 33.18 16.69
CA PHE A 35 3.94 32.07 15.83
C PHE A 35 4.36 30.85 16.65
N THR A 36 3.92 29.68 16.19
CA THR A 36 4.29 28.39 16.77
C THR A 36 5.36 27.70 15.93
N LYS A 37 5.94 26.62 16.46
CA LYS A 37 6.88 25.73 15.72
C LYS A 37 6.38 25.33 14.33
N ALA A 38 5.06 25.25 14.13
CA ALA A 38 4.47 24.86 12.86
C ALA A 38 4.69 25.89 11.74
N ALA A 39 4.76 27.19 12.07
CA ALA A 39 5.08 28.22 11.08
C ALA A 39 6.53 28.10 10.58
N CYS A 40 7.47 27.77 11.46
CA CYS A 40 8.86 27.53 11.09
C CYS A 40 9.02 26.27 10.24
N VAL A 41 8.36 25.17 10.62
CA VAL A 41 8.34 23.94 9.81
C VAL A 41 7.75 24.22 8.43
N ALA A 42 6.66 24.99 8.35
CA ALA A 42 6.02 25.34 7.08
C ALA A 42 6.92 26.22 6.18
N ALA A 43 7.62 27.20 6.77
CA ALA A 43 8.60 28.02 6.05
C ALA A 43 9.79 27.19 5.53
N VAL A 44 10.25 26.23 6.34
CA VAL A 44 11.31 25.29 5.96
C VAL A 44 10.86 24.37 4.82
N ARG A 45 9.67 23.79 4.92
CA ARG A 45 9.07 22.94 3.88
C ARG A 45 8.92 23.68 2.55
N GLY A 46 8.59 24.97 2.59
CA GLY A 46 8.52 25.83 1.41
C GLY A 46 9.87 26.35 0.90
N GLY A 47 10.98 26.09 1.60
CA GLY A 47 12.30 26.59 1.21
C GLY A 47 12.52 28.08 1.44
N HIS A 48 11.67 28.72 2.26
CA HIS A 48 11.63 30.18 2.40
C HIS A 48 12.61 30.68 3.45
N LEU A 49 13.89 30.80 3.07
CA LEU A 49 14.98 31.22 3.96
C LEU A 49 14.73 32.58 4.63
N GLU A 50 14.23 33.59 3.90
CA GLU A 50 14.01 34.93 4.47
C GLU A 50 12.85 34.94 5.48
N ALA A 51 11.75 34.24 5.17
CA ALA A 51 10.66 34.03 6.13
C ALA A 51 11.15 33.31 7.40
N LEU A 52 12.02 32.31 7.23
CA LEU A 52 12.58 31.58 8.36
C LEU A 52 13.53 32.45 9.21
N LYS A 53 14.38 33.28 8.58
CA LYS A 53 15.21 34.27 9.27
C LYS A 53 14.36 35.24 10.08
N TYR A 54 13.27 35.73 9.50
CA TYR A 54 12.31 36.59 10.20
C TYR A 54 11.72 35.88 11.43
N LEU A 55 11.17 34.67 11.25
CA LEU A 55 10.57 33.88 12.34
C LEU A 55 11.56 33.55 13.47
N ARG A 56 12.84 33.37 13.15
CA ARG A 56 13.92 33.13 14.12
C ARG A 56 14.46 34.40 14.77
N GLY A 57 14.25 35.56 14.16
CA GLY A 57 14.58 36.87 14.74
C GLY A 57 13.55 37.39 15.75
N LEU A 58 12.43 36.67 15.94
CA LEU A 58 11.42 37.03 16.93
C LEU A 58 11.88 36.79 18.37
N ASP A 59 11.28 37.49 19.32
CA ASP A 59 11.47 37.30 20.76
C ASP A 59 10.14 36.82 21.41
N PRO A 60 10.06 35.58 21.93
CA PRO A 60 11.10 34.53 21.86
C PRO A 60 11.22 33.92 20.46
N PRO A 61 12.40 33.38 20.10
CA PRO A 61 12.61 32.79 18.78
C PRO A 61 11.79 31.50 18.64
N CYS A 62 11.20 31.31 17.47
CA CYS A 62 10.40 30.12 17.17
C CYS A 62 11.22 28.83 17.38
N PRO A 63 10.76 27.88 18.21
CA PRO A 63 11.54 26.70 18.56
C PRO A 63 11.59 25.70 17.40
N TRP A 64 12.69 24.94 17.32
CA TRP A 64 12.83 23.84 16.37
C TRP A 64 11.89 22.69 16.71
N HIS A 65 11.32 22.08 15.68
CA HIS A 65 10.72 20.75 15.80
C HIS A 65 11.74 19.69 15.40
N GLU A 66 11.65 18.49 15.96
CA GLU A 66 12.59 17.38 15.69
C GLU A 66 12.72 16.99 14.20
N TRP A 67 11.65 17.15 13.41
CA TRP A 67 11.63 16.88 11.96
C TRP A 67 11.95 18.11 11.08
N THR A 68 12.37 19.24 11.64
CA THR A 68 12.59 20.46 10.84
C THR A 68 13.73 20.26 9.83
N CYS A 69 14.82 19.59 10.24
CA CYS A 69 15.90 19.21 9.30
C CYS A 69 15.40 18.25 8.21
N ARG A 70 14.54 17.29 8.58
CA ARG A 70 13.94 16.32 7.66
C ARG A 70 13.15 17.03 6.55
N GLU A 71 12.28 17.98 6.90
CA GLU A 71 11.47 18.74 5.93
C GLU A 71 12.33 19.60 4.98
N ALA A 72 13.42 20.17 5.50
CA ALA A 72 14.38 20.90 4.66
C ALA A 72 15.11 19.97 3.68
N ALA A 73 15.45 18.76 4.15
CA ALA A 73 16.12 17.73 3.37
C ALA A 73 15.19 17.11 2.32
N GLU A 74 13.93 16.85 2.66
CA GLU A 74 12.86 16.38 1.79
C GLU A 74 12.61 17.35 0.63
N GLY A 75 12.60 18.66 0.91
CA GLY A 75 12.40 19.70 -0.11
C GLY A 75 13.66 20.09 -0.91
N GLY A 76 14.82 19.51 -0.59
CA GLY A 76 16.08 19.84 -1.27
C GLY A 76 16.66 21.22 -0.92
N HIS A 77 16.20 21.82 0.18
CA HIS A 77 16.48 23.21 0.53
C HIS A 77 17.84 23.36 1.25
N LEU A 78 18.94 23.15 0.53
CA LEU A 78 20.30 23.14 1.08
C LEU A 78 20.66 24.43 1.87
N GLU A 79 20.29 25.60 1.35
CA GLU A 79 20.59 26.87 2.03
C GLU A 79 19.78 27.05 3.33
N VAL A 80 18.56 26.51 3.37
CA VAL A 80 17.76 26.45 4.60
C VAL A 80 18.41 25.50 5.60
N LEU A 81 18.86 24.32 5.16
CA LEU A 81 19.60 23.36 6.00
C LEU A 81 20.86 23.97 6.63
N LYS A 82 21.68 24.65 5.81
CA LYS A 82 22.86 25.38 6.29
C LYS A 82 22.49 26.42 7.33
N PHE A 83 21.43 27.19 7.08
CA PHE A 83 20.96 28.20 8.02
C PHE A 83 20.51 27.59 9.35
N ILE A 84 19.62 26.59 9.36
CA ILE A 84 19.08 26.01 10.60
C ILE A 84 20.13 25.27 11.42
N ARG A 85 21.18 24.77 10.78
CA ARG A 85 22.31 24.09 11.44
C ARG A 85 23.36 25.05 11.99
N ALA A 86 23.40 26.29 11.52
CA ALA A 86 24.26 27.34 12.06
C ALA A 86 23.69 28.04 13.32
N GLN A 87 22.49 27.63 13.78
CA GLN A 87 21.77 28.26 14.90
C GLN A 87 22.22 27.69 16.25
N ASP A 88 21.93 28.40 17.35
CA ASP A 88 22.21 27.96 18.72
C ASP A 88 20.92 27.90 19.57
N PRO A 89 20.49 26.72 20.06
CA PRO A 89 21.02 25.40 19.71
C PRO A 89 20.69 25.03 18.25
N PRO A 90 21.53 24.19 17.61
CA PRO A 90 21.32 23.84 16.22
C PRO A 90 20.17 22.84 16.08
N CYS A 91 19.43 22.91 14.98
CA CYS A 91 18.31 21.99 14.76
C CYS A 91 18.79 20.52 14.78
N PRO A 92 18.14 19.61 15.52
CA PRO A 92 18.51 18.20 15.54
C PRO A 92 18.27 17.56 14.16
N TRP A 93 19.03 16.51 13.87
CA TRP A 93 18.83 15.62 12.73
C TRP A 93 18.95 14.16 13.19
N ASP A 94 18.43 13.25 12.39
CA ASP A 94 18.49 11.80 12.56
C ASP A 94 18.67 11.13 11.19
N GLU A 95 18.69 9.79 11.15
CA GLU A 95 18.86 9.00 9.92
C GLU A 95 17.79 9.33 8.87
N ARG A 96 16.60 9.77 9.31
CA ARG A 96 15.50 10.12 8.42
C ARG A 96 15.78 11.36 7.58
N THR A 97 16.65 12.24 8.07
CA THR A 97 17.07 13.43 7.32
C THR A 97 17.81 13.01 6.04
N CYS A 98 18.69 12.01 6.13
CA CYS A 98 19.34 11.43 4.95
C CYS A 98 18.35 10.62 4.09
N SER A 99 17.48 9.81 4.70
CA SER A 99 16.55 8.98 3.89
C SER A 99 15.56 9.80 3.09
N ASP A 100 15.14 10.96 3.58
CA ASP A 100 14.21 11.85 2.89
C ASP A 100 14.89 12.60 1.74
N ALA A 101 16.11 13.12 1.96
CA ALA A 101 16.90 13.68 0.86
C ALA A 101 17.18 12.63 -0.23
N ALA A 102 17.43 11.38 0.16
CA ALA A 102 17.65 10.28 -0.76
C ALA A 102 16.37 9.88 -1.52
N SER A 103 15.21 9.92 -0.87
CA SER A 103 13.91 9.67 -1.49
C SER A 103 13.60 10.65 -2.61
N TRP A 104 14.00 11.92 -2.47
CA TRP A 104 13.73 12.94 -3.48
C TRP A 104 14.92 13.25 -4.40
N GLY A 105 15.98 12.42 -4.34
CA GLY A 105 17.11 12.53 -5.26
C GLY A 105 18.01 13.74 -5.00
N HIS A 106 17.95 14.34 -3.81
CA HIS A 106 18.69 15.55 -3.45
C HIS A 106 20.14 15.24 -3.08
N LEU A 107 20.94 14.85 -4.08
CA LEU A 107 22.34 14.46 -3.89
C LEU A 107 23.19 15.57 -3.26
N GLU A 108 23.04 16.83 -3.66
CA GLU A 108 23.79 17.96 -3.07
C GLU A 108 23.51 18.13 -1.58
N VAL A 109 22.26 17.86 -1.15
CA VAL A 109 21.87 17.88 0.26
C VAL A 109 22.56 16.74 1.01
N LEU A 110 22.57 15.53 0.45
CA LEU A 110 23.24 14.38 1.05
C LEU A 110 24.75 14.59 1.18
N GLU A 111 25.40 15.11 0.14
CA GLU A 111 26.82 15.47 0.16
C GLU A 111 27.13 16.45 1.30
N TRP A 112 26.31 17.49 1.42
CA TRP A 112 26.49 18.46 2.49
C TRP A 112 26.24 17.85 3.88
N LEU A 113 25.19 17.05 4.06
CA LEU A 113 24.86 16.38 5.33
C LEU A 113 25.98 15.44 5.80
N ARG A 114 26.62 14.73 4.86
CA ARG A 114 27.72 13.80 5.15
C ARG A 114 29.07 14.49 5.37
N ALA A 115 29.23 15.73 4.89
CA ALA A 115 30.43 16.53 5.14
C ALA A 115 30.47 17.20 6.53
N GLN A 116 29.42 17.08 7.35
CA GLN A 116 29.32 17.72 8.67
C GLN A 116 30.16 17.01 9.75
N ASN A 117 30.39 17.69 10.87
CA ASN A 117 31.10 17.12 12.03
C ASN A 117 30.31 17.32 13.35
N PRO A 118 29.71 16.27 13.93
CA PRO A 118 29.62 14.91 13.40
C PRO A 118 28.74 14.87 12.13
N PRO A 119 28.96 13.91 11.22
CA PRO A 119 28.14 13.78 10.01
C PRO A 119 26.72 13.36 10.36
N CYS A 120 25.74 13.76 9.56
CA CYS A 120 24.36 13.30 9.73
C CYS A 120 24.34 11.76 9.66
N PRO A 121 23.73 11.06 10.63
CA PRO A 121 23.64 9.61 10.57
C PRO A 121 22.77 9.18 9.38
N TRP A 122 22.95 7.94 8.95
CA TRP A 122 22.19 7.30 7.88
C TRP A 122 22.05 5.81 8.17
N ASN A 123 21.08 5.16 7.53
CA ASN A 123 20.82 3.73 7.65
C ASN A 123 20.30 3.16 6.31
N GLU A 124 19.88 1.91 6.29
CA GLU A 124 19.42 1.21 5.09
C GLU A 124 18.22 1.86 4.39
N TRP A 125 17.45 2.71 5.09
CA TRP A 125 16.36 3.48 4.48
C TRP A 125 16.87 4.53 3.49
N THR A 126 18.11 5.02 3.66
CA THR A 126 18.70 5.95 2.69
C THR A 126 18.85 5.28 1.33
N CYS A 127 19.40 4.05 1.28
CA CYS A 127 19.47 3.30 0.04
C CYS A 127 18.08 2.83 -0.42
N SER A 128 17.22 2.38 0.49
CA SER A 128 15.91 1.83 0.10
C SER A 128 14.98 2.88 -0.49
N ASN A 129 14.94 4.11 0.05
CA ASN A 129 14.14 5.20 -0.50
C ASN A 129 14.69 5.69 -1.85
N ALA A 130 16.01 5.81 -1.99
CA ALA A 130 16.62 6.13 -3.28
C ALA A 130 16.33 5.05 -4.33
N ALA A 131 16.26 3.77 -3.91
CA ALA A 131 15.92 2.67 -4.78
C ALA A 131 14.43 2.65 -5.17
N ASP A 132 13.53 3.02 -4.24
CA ASP A 132 12.09 3.17 -4.49
C ASP A 132 11.82 4.23 -5.57
N GLU A 133 12.48 5.37 -5.48
CA GLU A 133 12.24 6.50 -6.40
C GLU A 133 13.20 6.52 -7.61
N GLY A 134 14.03 5.47 -7.77
CA GLY A 134 14.85 5.26 -8.95
C GLY A 134 16.11 6.14 -9.05
N HIS A 135 16.54 6.76 -7.94
CA HIS A 135 17.69 7.66 -7.85
C HIS A 135 19.03 6.91 -7.85
N LEU A 136 19.40 6.40 -9.03
CA LEU A 136 20.61 5.60 -9.24
C LEU A 136 21.91 6.37 -8.96
N ASP A 137 21.93 7.67 -9.22
CA ASP A 137 23.04 8.57 -8.90
C ASP A 137 23.28 8.69 -7.40
N VAL A 138 22.21 8.86 -6.61
CA VAL A 138 22.26 8.84 -5.14
C VAL A 138 22.79 7.50 -4.63
N LEU A 139 22.32 6.38 -5.18
CA LEU A 139 22.82 5.05 -4.81
C LEU A 139 24.30 4.86 -5.13
N LYS A 140 24.75 5.25 -6.33
CA LYS A 140 26.16 5.20 -6.73
C LYS A 140 27.03 6.01 -5.78
N TRP A 141 26.60 7.23 -5.47
CA TRP A 141 27.30 8.09 -4.54
C TRP A 141 27.33 7.50 -3.13
N ALA A 142 26.19 7.05 -2.59
CA ALA A 142 26.10 6.53 -1.22
C ALA A 142 26.96 5.27 -1.03
N ARG A 143 27.15 4.49 -2.09
CA ARG A 143 28.01 3.30 -2.13
C ARG A 143 29.50 3.58 -2.29
N ALA A 144 29.88 4.77 -2.74
CA ALA A 144 31.27 5.20 -2.86
C ALA A 144 31.86 5.77 -1.55
N GLN A 145 31.05 5.88 -0.49
CA GLN A 145 31.45 6.51 0.78
C GLN A 145 32.17 5.54 1.73
N GLU A 146 32.86 6.07 2.75
CA GLU A 146 33.59 5.29 3.76
C GLU A 146 33.12 5.61 5.19
N PRO A 147 32.51 4.66 5.93
CA PRO A 147 31.95 3.40 5.44
C PRO A 147 30.79 3.63 4.47
N PRO A 148 30.52 2.71 3.53
CA PRO A 148 29.47 2.92 2.56
C PRO A 148 28.10 2.80 3.22
N CYS A 149 27.10 3.50 2.69
CA CYS A 149 25.75 3.46 3.24
C CYS A 149 25.22 2.01 3.28
N PRO A 150 24.68 1.54 4.42
CA PRO A 150 24.14 0.19 4.51
C PRO A 150 22.92 0.03 3.58
N TRP A 151 22.66 -1.22 3.19
CA TRP A 151 21.46 -1.62 2.44
C TRP A 151 20.91 -2.92 3.02
N SER A 152 19.72 -3.31 2.58
CA SER A 152 19.10 -4.58 2.97
C SER A 152 18.32 -5.17 1.78
N ALA A 153 17.68 -6.33 1.97
CA ALA A 153 16.77 -6.89 0.96
C ALA A 153 15.61 -5.94 0.62
N GLY A 154 15.27 -5.04 1.55
CA GLY A 154 14.32 -3.95 1.32
C GLY A 154 14.74 -3.02 0.19
N THR A 155 16.04 -2.83 -0.04
CA THR A 155 16.54 -1.97 -1.13
C THR A 155 16.24 -2.56 -2.50
N CYS A 156 16.47 -3.87 -2.70
CA CYS A 156 16.03 -4.55 -3.93
C CYS A 156 14.51 -4.58 -4.05
N THR A 157 13.81 -4.79 -2.92
CA THR A 157 12.34 -4.83 -2.89
C THR A 157 11.72 -3.51 -3.35
N SER A 158 12.20 -2.36 -2.84
CA SER A 158 11.74 -1.03 -3.25
C SER A 158 12.01 -0.72 -4.72
N ALA A 159 13.18 -1.11 -5.25
CA ALA A 159 13.41 -0.95 -6.69
C ALA A 159 12.48 -1.83 -7.52
N ALA A 160 12.17 -3.04 -7.04
CA ALA A 160 11.33 -4.00 -7.74
C ALA A 160 9.84 -3.60 -7.75
N SER A 161 9.30 -3.08 -6.64
CA SER A 161 7.92 -2.60 -6.54
C SER A 161 7.61 -1.47 -7.53
N ARG A 162 8.63 -0.67 -7.88
CA ARG A 162 8.52 0.49 -8.75
C ARG A 162 9.02 0.25 -10.19
N GLY A 163 9.45 -0.98 -10.49
CA GLY A 163 9.87 -1.35 -11.84
C GLY A 163 11.24 -0.79 -12.24
N HIS A 164 12.08 -0.40 -11.27
CA HIS A 164 13.38 0.22 -11.52
C HIS A 164 14.47 -0.82 -11.82
N LEU A 165 14.36 -1.46 -12.98
CA LEU A 165 15.27 -2.53 -13.42
C LEU A 165 16.75 -2.12 -13.45
N GLU A 166 17.07 -0.90 -13.89
CA GLU A 166 18.47 -0.42 -13.93
C GLU A 166 19.06 -0.22 -12.53
N VAL A 167 18.24 0.16 -11.55
CA VAL A 167 18.64 0.20 -10.14
C VAL A 167 18.95 -1.20 -9.64
N LEU A 168 18.07 -2.17 -9.90
CA LEU A 168 18.29 -3.58 -9.52
C LEU A 168 19.57 -4.16 -10.14
N LYS A 169 19.82 -3.92 -11.42
CA LYS A 169 21.07 -4.32 -12.10
C LYS A 169 22.29 -3.74 -11.40
N PHE A 170 22.25 -2.46 -11.07
CA PHE A 170 23.33 -1.82 -10.32
C PHE A 170 23.53 -2.44 -8.94
N LEU A 171 22.46 -2.66 -8.17
CA LEU A 171 22.50 -3.25 -6.83
C LEU A 171 23.09 -4.67 -6.84
N ARG A 172 22.74 -5.47 -7.85
CA ARG A 172 23.24 -6.86 -8.01
C ARG A 172 24.66 -6.94 -8.56
N ALA A 173 25.15 -5.90 -9.24
CA ALA A 173 26.53 -5.83 -9.73
C ALA A 173 27.58 -5.49 -8.64
N GLN A 174 27.15 -5.21 -7.40
CA GLN A 174 28.05 -4.80 -6.30
C GLN A 174 28.78 -5.98 -5.65
N HIS A 175 29.83 -5.67 -4.86
CA HIS A 175 30.60 -6.66 -4.10
C HIS A 175 30.71 -6.28 -2.61
N PRO A 176 30.05 -7.01 -1.69
CA PRO A 176 29.06 -8.06 -1.95
C PRO A 176 27.80 -7.49 -2.62
N PRO A 177 27.04 -8.31 -3.38
CA PRO A 177 25.82 -7.84 -4.03
C PRO A 177 24.75 -7.52 -2.98
N CYS A 178 23.87 -6.55 -3.29
CA CYS A 178 22.73 -6.27 -2.42
C CYS A 178 21.88 -7.55 -2.25
N PRO A 179 21.54 -7.94 -1.01
CA PRO A 179 20.69 -9.10 -0.79
C PRO A 179 19.30 -8.86 -1.37
N TRP A 180 18.62 -9.95 -1.68
CA TRP A 180 17.23 -9.97 -2.13
C TRP A 180 16.54 -11.20 -1.57
N ASP A 181 15.22 -11.18 -1.52
CA ASP A 181 14.38 -12.28 -1.04
C ASP A 181 13.10 -12.36 -1.88
N GLU A 182 12.19 -13.25 -1.49
CA GLU A 182 10.94 -13.48 -2.24
C GLU A 182 10.10 -12.23 -2.43
N LYS A 183 10.20 -11.24 -1.52
CA LYS A 183 9.46 -9.99 -1.61
C LYS A 183 9.85 -9.21 -2.87
N THR A 184 11.10 -9.32 -3.31
CA THR A 184 11.54 -8.67 -4.56
C THR A 184 10.70 -9.14 -5.75
N CYS A 185 10.37 -10.44 -5.84
CA CYS A 185 9.46 -10.94 -6.87
C CYS A 185 8.00 -10.58 -6.57
N VAL A 186 7.54 -10.69 -5.31
CA VAL A 186 6.14 -10.39 -4.94
C VAL A 186 5.75 -8.97 -5.33
N TRP A 187 6.55 -7.98 -4.96
CA TRP A 187 6.23 -6.58 -5.22
C TRP A 187 6.44 -6.18 -6.70
N ALA A 188 7.39 -6.82 -7.40
CA ALA A 188 7.47 -6.68 -8.85
C ALA A 188 6.21 -7.22 -9.55
N ALA A 189 5.64 -8.30 -9.02
CA ALA A 189 4.44 -8.92 -9.54
C ALA A 189 3.19 -8.08 -9.26
N GLU A 190 3.07 -7.49 -8.05
CA GLU A 190 2.01 -6.53 -7.70
C GLU A 190 2.00 -5.31 -8.62
N GLY A 191 3.18 -4.76 -8.95
CA GLY A 191 3.30 -3.62 -9.85
C GLY A 191 3.23 -3.96 -11.34
N GLY A 192 3.11 -5.23 -11.70
CA GLY A 192 3.03 -5.68 -13.09
C GLY A 192 4.35 -5.61 -13.87
N HIS A 193 5.48 -5.50 -13.16
CA HIS A 193 6.82 -5.29 -13.74
C HIS A 193 7.43 -6.58 -14.29
N LEU A 194 6.88 -7.06 -15.42
CA LEU A 194 7.26 -8.31 -16.06
C LEU A 194 8.75 -8.36 -16.48
N ASP A 195 9.32 -7.23 -16.88
CA ASP A 195 10.73 -7.11 -17.24
C ASP A 195 11.66 -7.32 -16.04
N VAL A 196 11.30 -6.77 -14.88
CA VAL A 196 11.98 -7.02 -13.59
C VAL A 196 11.93 -8.50 -13.24
N LEU A 197 10.76 -9.14 -13.33
CA LEU A 197 10.63 -10.58 -13.04
C LEU A 197 11.45 -11.44 -13.99
N LYS A 198 11.40 -11.18 -15.31
CA LYS A 198 12.23 -11.87 -16.31
C LYS A 198 13.71 -11.76 -15.98
N TRP A 199 14.16 -10.56 -15.64
CA TRP A 199 15.55 -10.33 -15.31
C TRP A 199 15.94 -11.00 -13.98
N ALA A 200 15.12 -10.88 -12.93
CA ALA A 200 15.39 -11.49 -11.62
C ALA A 200 15.47 -13.02 -11.70
N ARG A 201 14.64 -13.64 -12.55
CA ARG A 201 14.67 -15.09 -12.82
C ARG A 201 15.86 -15.54 -13.68
N SER A 202 16.49 -14.62 -14.41
CA SER A 202 17.69 -14.92 -15.23
C SER A 202 19.01 -14.89 -14.45
N GLN A 203 19.01 -14.47 -13.18
CA GLN A 203 20.23 -14.38 -12.36
C GLN A 203 20.63 -15.76 -11.78
N ASP A 204 21.88 -15.86 -11.32
CA ASP A 204 22.43 -17.05 -10.67
C ASP A 204 23.00 -16.73 -9.26
N PRO A 205 22.40 -17.24 -8.17
CA PRO A 205 21.11 -17.95 -8.13
C PRO A 205 19.95 -17.01 -8.48
N PRO A 206 18.83 -17.53 -9.02
CA PRO A 206 17.68 -16.71 -9.37
C PRO A 206 17.01 -16.16 -8.11
N CYS A 207 16.33 -15.02 -8.24
CA CYS A 207 15.57 -14.47 -7.12
C CYS A 207 14.49 -15.48 -6.70
N PRO A 208 14.37 -15.80 -5.39
CA PRO A 208 13.31 -16.66 -4.91
C PRO A 208 11.95 -15.99 -5.13
N TRP A 209 10.92 -16.81 -5.11
CA TRP A 209 9.53 -16.40 -5.23
C TRP A 209 8.66 -17.32 -4.37
N SER A 210 7.47 -16.86 -4.02
CA SER A 210 6.49 -17.61 -3.21
C SER A 210 5.10 -17.50 -3.80
N ALA A 211 4.11 -18.20 -3.21
CA ALA A 211 2.71 -18.12 -3.65
C ALA A 211 2.15 -16.68 -3.64
N GLY A 212 2.73 -15.80 -2.80
CA GLY A 212 2.44 -14.38 -2.83
C GLY A 212 2.73 -13.72 -4.19
N THR A 213 3.70 -14.22 -4.96
CA THR A 213 4.02 -13.66 -6.29
C THR A 213 2.84 -13.81 -7.24
N CYS A 214 2.14 -14.96 -7.19
CA CYS A 214 0.93 -15.17 -7.97
C CYS A 214 -0.25 -14.38 -7.39
N ALA A 215 -0.42 -14.38 -6.07
CA ALA A 215 -1.51 -13.68 -5.41
C ALA A 215 -1.50 -12.16 -5.69
N TYR A 216 -0.36 -11.51 -5.51
CA TYR A 216 -0.22 -10.08 -5.78
C TYR A 216 -0.24 -9.73 -7.27
N ALA A 217 0.24 -10.61 -8.16
CA ALA A 217 0.02 -10.43 -9.60
C ALA A 217 -1.47 -10.47 -9.96
N ALA A 218 -2.22 -11.37 -9.30
CA ALA A 218 -3.65 -11.50 -9.47
C ALA A 218 -4.40 -10.30 -8.86
N GLU A 219 -3.95 -9.79 -7.71
CA GLU A 219 -4.44 -8.55 -7.08
C GLU A 219 -4.34 -7.34 -8.02
N GLY A 220 -3.18 -7.16 -8.66
CA GLY A 220 -2.95 -6.10 -9.65
C GLY A 220 -3.58 -6.34 -11.03
N GLY A 221 -4.23 -7.48 -11.26
CA GLY A 221 -4.83 -7.83 -12.55
C GLY A 221 -3.81 -8.10 -13.66
N HIS A 222 -2.58 -8.47 -13.31
CA HIS A 222 -1.46 -8.59 -14.23
C HIS A 222 -1.40 -9.97 -14.91
N LEU A 223 -2.36 -10.24 -15.80
CA LEU A 223 -2.50 -11.51 -16.52
C LEU A 223 -1.20 -11.95 -17.26
N GLU A 224 -0.49 -11.02 -17.89
CA GLU A 224 0.76 -11.36 -18.60
C GLU A 224 1.90 -11.78 -17.66
N VAL A 225 1.91 -11.25 -16.43
CA VAL A 225 2.83 -11.70 -15.38
C VAL A 225 2.49 -13.14 -14.97
N LEU A 226 1.21 -13.45 -14.73
CA LEU A 226 0.77 -14.80 -14.37
C LEU A 226 1.07 -15.82 -15.48
N LYS A 227 0.83 -15.47 -16.76
CA LYS A 227 1.21 -16.32 -17.91
C LYS A 227 2.71 -16.62 -17.93
N PHE A 228 3.54 -15.59 -17.72
CA PHE A 228 5.00 -15.76 -17.68
C PHE A 228 5.43 -16.66 -16.52
N ILE A 229 4.92 -16.40 -15.31
CA ILE A 229 5.25 -17.15 -14.10
C ILE A 229 4.87 -18.63 -14.26
N ARG A 230 3.69 -18.89 -14.84
CA ARG A 230 3.17 -20.24 -15.09
C ARG A 230 4.00 -21.04 -16.09
N ALA A 231 4.67 -20.35 -17.02
CA ALA A 231 5.52 -20.95 -18.05
C ALA A 231 6.95 -21.28 -17.56
N GLN A 232 7.31 -21.00 -16.31
CA GLN A 232 8.63 -21.32 -15.76
C GLN A 232 8.72 -22.77 -15.25
N ASP A 233 9.94 -23.28 -15.10
CA ASP A 233 10.23 -24.63 -14.59
C ASP A 233 11.25 -24.59 -13.42
N PRO A 234 10.88 -25.01 -12.18
CA PRO A 234 9.51 -25.28 -11.77
C PRO A 234 8.67 -23.98 -11.77
N PRO A 235 7.35 -24.08 -11.98
CA PRO A 235 6.45 -22.95 -11.91
C PRO A 235 6.35 -22.39 -10.49
N CYS A 236 6.09 -21.09 -10.34
CA CYS A 236 5.81 -20.52 -9.02
C CYS A 236 4.54 -21.16 -8.45
N PRO A 237 4.52 -21.54 -7.16
CA PRO A 237 3.31 -22.02 -6.53
C PRO A 237 2.23 -20.92 -6.53
N TRP A 238 0.97 -21.34 -6.46
CA TRP A 238 -0.17 -20.49 -6.12
C TRP A 238 -0.96 -21.18 -5.01
N ASP A 239 -1.84 -20.43 -4.37
CA ASP A 239 -2.80 -20.90 -3.36
C ASP A 239 -4.16 -20.20 -3.59
N GLU A 240 -5.14 -20.49 -2.75
CA GLU A 240 -6.51 -19.98 -2.83
C GLU A 240 -6.57 -18.45 -2.88
N ARG A 241 -5.56 -17.77 -2.29
CA ARG A 241 -5.47 -16.30 -2.31
C ARG A 241 -5.33 -15.74 -3.72
N THR A 242 -4.72 -16.50 -4.63
CA THR A 242 -4.57 -16.06 -6.03
C THR A 242 -5.93 -15.89 -6.71
N CYS A 243 -6.89 -16.77 -6.44
CA CYS A 243 -8.25 -16.60 -6.94
C CYS A 243 -9.00 -15.52 -6.14
N SER A 244 -8.85 -15.49 -4.81
CA SER A 244 -9.64 -14.59 -3.99
C SER A 244 -9.22 -13.11 -4.14
N ASP A 245 -7.95 -12.83 -4.38
CA ASP A 245 -7.45 -11.48 -4.69
C ASP A 245 -7.89 -11.01 -6.09
N ALA A 246 -7.84 -11.89 -7.10
CA ALA A 246 -8.39 -11.57 -8.42
C ALA A 246 -9.89 -11.27 -8.37
N ALA A 247 -10.63 -12.07 -7.58
CA ALA A 247 -12.07 -11.91 -7.41
C ALA A 247 -12.43 -10.64 -6.64
N ARG A 248 -11.66 -10.29 -5.61
CA ARG A 248 -11.82 -9.06 -4.83
C ARG A 248 -11.68 -7.81 -5.68
N TRP A 249 -10.74 -7.79 -6.62
CA TRP A 249 -10.48 -6.62 -7.46
C TRP A 249 -11.14 -6.68 -8.85
N GLY A 250 -12.00 -7.67 -9.09
CA GLY A 250 -12.83 -7.73 -10.30
C GLY A 250 -12.11 -8.19 -11.56
N HIS A 251 -10.95 -8.84 -11.43
CA HIS A 251 -10.12 -9.27 -12.57
C HIS A 251 -10.63 -10.59 -13.16
N LEU A 252 -11.76 -10.51 -13.86
CA LEU A 252 -12.43 -11.68 -14.47
C LEU A 252 -11.55 -12.42 -15.49
N ASP A 253 -10.74 -11.70 -16.27
CA ASP A 253 -9.81 -12.29 -17.24
C ASP A 253 -8.70 -13.10 -16.57
N VAL A 254 -8.20 -12.64 -15.42
CA VAL A 254 -7.28 -13.39 -14.56
C VAL A 254 -7.95 -14.67 -14.05
N LEU A 255 -9.17 -14.58 -13.51
CA LEU A 255 -9.90 -15.78 -13.05
C LEU A 255 -10.15 -16.79 -14.17
N GLN A 256 -10.54 -16.33 -15.36
CA GLN A 256 -10.70 -17.19 -16.53
C GLN A 256 -9.41 -17.92 -16.89
N PHE A 257 -8.27 -17.21 -16.87
CA PHE A 257 -6.97 -17.82 -17.10
C PHE A 257 -6.58 -18.82 -16.01
N LEU A 258 -6.76 -18.48 -14.73
CA LEU A 258 -6.45 -19.36 -13.60
C LEU A 258 -7.27 -20.67 -13.67
N ARG A 259 -8.51 -20.57 -14.16
CA ARG A 259 -9.39 -21.73 -14.37
C ARG A 259 -9.09 -22.55 -15.61
N SER A 260 -8.39 -22.00 -16.59
CA SER A 260 -7.98 -22.75 -17.77
C SER A 260 -6.69 -23.56 -17.58
N GLN A 261 -6.06 -23.51 -16.40
CA GLN A 261 -4.80 -24.22 -16.12
C GLN A 261 -5.05 -25.66 -15.61
N ASP A 262 -4.05 -26.52 -15.72
CA ASP A 262 -4.10 -27.92 -15.25
C ASP A 262 -2.87 -28.25 -14.36
N PRO A 263 -3.06 -28.53 -13.05
CA PRO A 263 -4.30 -28.36 -12.31
C PRO A 263 -4.70 -26.87 -12.22
N PRO A 264 -5.99 -26.55 -12.11
CA PRO A 264 -6.42 -25.16 -11.97
C PRO A 264 -6.01 -24.60 -10.61
N CYS A 265 -5.93 -23.26 -10.51
CA CYS A 265 -5.70 -22.61 -9.22
C CYS A 265 -6.84 -22.97 -8.25
N PRO A 266 -6.52 -23.38 -7.01
CA PRO A 266 -7.55 -23.63 -6.01
C PRO A 266 -8.29 -22.33 -5.68
N TRP A 267 -9.53 -22.46 -5.24
CA TRP A 267 -10.35 -21.39 -4.68
C TRP A 267 -11.09 -21.93 -3.46
N ASP A 268 -11.61 -21.02 -2.66
CA ASP A 268 -12.44 -21.28 -1.49
C ASP A 268 -13.59 -20.27 -1.42
N GLU A 269 -14.38 -20.32 -0.36
CA GLU A 269 -15.51 -19.41 -0.16
C GLU A 269 -15.12 -17.92 -0.10
N HIS A 270 -13.86 -17.60 0.23
CA HIS A 270 -13.37 -16.22 0.23
C HIS A 270 -13.38 -15.62 -1.17
N THR A 271 -13.17 -16.43 -2.20
CA THR A 271 -13.21 -15.98 -3.61
C THR A 271 -14.58 -15.40 -3.97
N TYR A 272 -15.65 -16.09 -3.58
CA TYR A 272 -17.01 -15.61 -3.83
C TYR A 272 -17.38 -14.44 -2.89
N PHE A 273 -16.97 -14.53 -1.62
CA PHE A 273 -17.22 -13.51 -0.60
C PHE A 273 -16.63 -12.14 -0.98
N TYR A 274 -15.36 -12.09 -1.40
CA TYR A 274 -14.71 -10.82 -1.74
C TYR A 274 -15.25 -10.20 -3.03
N ALA A 275 -15.61 -11.01 -4.03
CA ALA A 275 -16.28 -10.48 -5.22
C ALA A 275 -17.64 -9.84 -4.88
N ALA A 276 -18.38 -10.42 -3.91
CA ALA A 276 -19.64 -9.84 -3.43
C ALA A 276 -19.43 -8.60 -2.55
N GLN A 277 -18.35 -8.58 -1.76
CA GLN A 277 -17.97 -7.42 -0.94
C GLN A 277 -17.71 -6.17 -1.78
N GLU A 278 -17.08 -6.31 -2.94
CA GLU A 278 -16.72 -5.18 -3.82
C GLU A 278 -17.72 -5.00 -4.99
N GLY A 279 -18.79 -5.82 -5.04
CA GLY A 279 -19.88 -5.67 -5.99
C GLY A 279 -19.57 -6.16 -7.43
N HIS A 280 -18.60 -7.05 -7.60
CA HIS A 280 -18.19 -7.58 -8.91
C HIS A 280 -19.16 -8.66 -9.42
N LEU A 281 -20.34 -8.21 -9.86
CA LEU A 281 -21.44 -9.08 -10.30
C LEU A 281 -21.08 -10.00 -11.49
N ASP A 282 -20.23 -9.55 -12.40
CA ASP A 282 -19.73 -10.34 -13.52
C ASP A 282 -18.81 -11.49 -13.06
N VAL A 283 -17.95 -11.23 -12.08
CA VAL A 283 -17.14 -12.26 -11.39
C VAL A 283 -18.05 -13.27 -10.70
N LEU A 284 -19.06 -12.83 -9.93
CA LEU A 284 -19.99 -13.74 -9.25
C LEU A 284 -20.74 -14.65 -10.23
N LYS A 285 -21.20 -14.10 -11.36
CA LYS A 285 -21.82 -14.89 -12.44
C LYS A 285 -20.86 -15.92 -13.01
N PHE A 286 -19.61 -15.53 -13.24
CA PHE A 286 -18.58 -16.45 -13.71
C PHE A 286 -18.33 -17.58 -12.72
N LEU A 287 -18.13 -17.26 -11.43
CA LEU A 287 -17.87 -18.23 -10.37
C LEU A 287 -19.00 -19.25 -10.19
N ARG A 288 -20.26 -18.80 -10.30
CA ARG A 288 -21.44 -19.67 -10.22
C ARG A 288 -21.59 -20.59 -11.43
N ALA A 289 -21.10 -20.18 -12.60
CA ALA A 289 -21.22 -20.95 -13.83
C ALA A 289 -20.18 -22.09 -13.97
N GLN A 290 -19.27 -22.23 -13.01
CA GLN A 290 -18.21 -23.25 -13.03
C GLN A 290 -18.72 -24.61 -12.55
N ASP A 291 -18.02 -25.68 -12.94
CA ASP A 291 -18.32 -27.05 -12.51
C ASP A 291 -17.07 -27.73 -11.90
N PRO A 292 -17.02 -27.96 -10.57
CA PRO A 292 -18.00 -27.51 -9.58
C PRO A 292 -17.98 -25.97 -9.40
N PRO A 293 -19.10 -25.36 -8.96
CA PRO A 293 -19.14 -23.92 -8.69
C PRO A 293 -18.25 -23.58 -7.50
N CYS A 294 -17.76 -22.34 -7.46
CA CYS A 294 -17.03 -21.83 -6.30
C CYS A 294 -17.93 -21.91 -5.05
N PRO A 295 -17.44 -22.41 -3.90
CA PRO A 295 -18.20 -22.40 -2.66
C PRO A 295 -18.64 -20.99 -2.28
N TYR A 296 -19.84 -20.85 -1.69
CA TYR A 296 -20.38 -19.59 -1.21
C TYR A 296 -21.33 -19.85 -0.03
N ASP A 297 -21.45 -18.88 0.87
CA ASP A 297 -22.27 -18.99 2.08
C ASP A 297 -23.12 -17.75 2.37
N LEU A 298 -23.87 -17.79 3.48
CA LEU A 298 -24.75 -16.72 3.96
C LEU A 298 -24.06 -15.35 4.08
N ARG A 299 -22.73 -15.32 4.30
CA ARG A 299 -21.96 -14.08 4.48
C ARG A 299 -21.91 -13.25 3.20
N THR A 300 -22.07 -13.88 2.03
CA THR A 300 -22.07 -13.22 0.72
C THR A 300 -23.15 -12.14 0.62
N CYS A 301 -24.34 -12.48 1.09
CA CYS A 301 -25.51 -11.61 1.03
C CYS A 301 -25.45 -10.50 2.08
N THR A 302 -25.00 -10.82 3.29
CA THR A 302 -24.85 -9.82 4.36
C THR A 302 -23.78 -8.80 4.01
N ILE A 303 -22.64 -9.22 3.45
CA ILE A 303 -21.57 -8.29 3.06
C ILE A 303 -21.97 -7.40 1.89
N ALA A 304 -22.67 -7.95 0.88
CA ALA A 304 -23.20 -7.14 -0.22
C ALA A 304 -24.22 -6.11 0.27
N ALA A 305 -25.02 -6.42 1.30
CA ALA A 305 -25.93 -5.48 1.93
C ALA A 305 -25.20 -4.38 2.72
N SER A 306 -24.21 -4.75 3.54
CA SER A 306 -23.31 -3.83 4.28
C SER A 306 -22.57 -2.86 3.36
N ARG A 307 -22.23 -3.30 2.14
CA ARG A 307 -21.46 -2.51 1.17
C ARG A 307 -22.31 -1.75 0.15
N GLY A 308 -23.64 -1.89 0.19
CA GLY A 308 -24.53 -1.13 -0.69
C GLY A 308 -24.75 -1.75 -2.08
N HIS A 309 -24.41 -3.02 -2.29
CA HIS A 309 -24.49 -3.70 -3.59
C HIS A 309 -25.87 -4.35 -3.82
N LEU A 310 -26.91 -3.51 -3.98
CA LEU A 310 -28.29 -3.96 -4.21
C LEU A 310 -28.47 -4.86 -5.44
N ASP A 311 -27.68 -4.63 -6.49
CA ASP A 311 -27.68 -5.43 -7.72
C ASP A 311 -27.19 -6.86 -7.51
N VAL A 312 -26.16 -7.05 -6.68
CA VAL A 312 -25.70 -8.38 -6.24
C VAL A 312 -26.80 -9.11 -5.49
N LEU A 313 -27.53 -8.42 -4.60
CA LEU A 313 -28.63 -9.03 -3.83
C LEU A 313 -29.79 -9.46 -4.72
N LYS A 314 -30.23 -8.57 -5.62
CA LYS A 314 -31.26 -8.88 -6.62
C LYS A 314 -30.86 -10.05 -7.49
N TRP A 315 -29.62 -10.07 -7.95
CA TRP A 315 -29.11 -11.16 -8.76
C TRP A 315 -29.06 -12.47 -7.99
N ALA A 316 -28.50 -12.49 -6.78
CA ALA A 316 -28.42 -13.69 -5.94
C ALA A 316 -29.80 -14.28 -5.64
N ARG A 317 -30.81 -13.42 -5.42
CA ARG A 317 -32.22 -13.82 -5.23
C ARG A 317 -32.90 -14.33 -6.50
N SER A 318 -32.48 -13.87 -7.67
CA SER A 318 -33.03 -14.33 -8.96
C SER A 318 -32.51 -15.70 -9.42
N GLN A 319 -31.57 -16.31 -8.69
CA GLN A 319 -31.00 -17.61 -9.06
C GLN A 319 -31.90 -18.78 -8.61
N ASP A 320 -31.71 -19.95 -9.24
CA ASP A 320 -32.35 -21.21 -8.86
C ASP A 320 -31.27 -22.28 -8.54
N PRO A 321 -31.18 -22.79 -7.29
CA PRO A 321 -31.85 -22.26 -6.10
C PRO A 321 -31.36 -20.83 -5.78
N PRO A 322 -32.16 -20.01 -5.07
CA PRO A 322 -31.74 -18.70 -4.61
C PRO A 322 -30.43 -18.77 -3.82
N GLY A 323 -29.65 -17.69 -3.77
CA GLY A 323 -28.47 -17.64 -2.91
C GLY A 323 -28.83 -17.70 -1.40
N PRO A 324 -27.95 -18.26 -0.55
CA PRO A 324 -28.12 -18.27 0.89
C PRO A 324 -28.19 -16.84 1.41
N TRP A 325 -29.26 -16.52 2.12
CA TRP A 325 -29.57 -15.15 2.58
C TRP A 325 -30.24 -15.19 3.96
N SER A 326 -29.93 -14.20 4.81
CA SER A 326 -30.67 -13.94 6.05
C SER A 326 -31.27 -12.54 5.96
N ARG A 327 -32.61 -12.45 6.00
CA ARG A 327 -33.34 -11.18 5.84
C ARG A 327 -33.02 -10.23 6.97
N SER A 328 -33.06 -10.72 8.20
CA SER A 328 -32.71 -9.96 9.40
C SER A 328 -31.29 -9.44 9.34
N ALA A 329 -30.29 -10.32 9.12
CA ALA A 329 -28.89 -9.93 9.11
C ALA A 329 -28.58 -8.89 8.01
N CYS A 330 -29.05 -9.11 6.78
CA CYS A 330 -28.76 -8.17 5.70
C CYS A 330 -29.47 -6.82 5.89
N ARG A 331 -30.65 -6.82 6.50
CA ARG A 331 -31.38 -5.58 6.84
C ARG A 331 -30.66 -4.81 7.94
N GLU A 332 -30.18 -5.50 8.98
CA GLU A 332 -29.42 -4.91 10.08
C GLU A 332 -28.12 -4.27 9.58
N GLU A 333 -27.33 -5.00 8.80
CA GLU A 333 -26.06 -4.51 8.24
C GLU A 333 -26.27 -3.32 7.28
N ALA A 334 -27.24 -3.42 6.36
CA ALA A 334 -27.57 -2.30 5.47
C ALA A 334 -28.05 -1.07 6.25
N SER A 335 -28.78 -1.25 7.35
CA SER A 335 -29.21 -0.14 8.21
C SER A 335 -28.05 0.46 9.00
N PHE A 336 -27.12 -0.35 9.48
CA PHE A 336 -25.96 0.09 10.24
C PHE A 336 -25.02 0.95 9.38
N ASP A 337 -24.78 0.53 8.13
CA ASP A 337 -23.92 1.23 7.17
C ASP A 337 -24.64 2.34 6.37
N GLY A 338 -25.93 2.58 6.63
CA GLY A 338 -26.68 3.71 6.08
C GLY A 338 -27.23 3.50 4.65
N HIS A 339 -27.36 2.25 4.21
CA HIS A 339 -27.89 1.88 2.89
C HIS A 339 -29.43 1.73 2.89
N GLN A 340 -30.14 2.83 3.11
CA GLN A 340 -31.61 2.84 3.22
C GLN A 340 -32.34 2.24 2.01
N HIS A 341 -31.83 2.46 0.80
CA HIS A 341 -32.39 1.89 -0.43
C HIS A 341 -32.37 0.34 -0.46
N ILE A 342 -31.43 -0.30 0.25
CA ILE A 342 -31.41 -1.75 0.44
C ILE A 342 -32.43 -2.16 1.49
N VAL A 343 -32.50 -1.44 2.62
CA VAL A 343 -33.52 -1.70 3.66
C VAL A 343 -34.93 -1.62 3.07
N ASP A 344 -35.23 -0.56 2.30
CA ASP A 344 -36.52 -0.38 1.64
C ASP A 344 -36.83 -1.52 0.66
N TRP A 345 -35.82 -2.01 -0.06
CA TRP A 345 -35.97 -3.13 -0.98
C TRP A 345 -36.18 -4.47 -0.25
N ILE A 346 -35.49 -4.69 0.87
CA ILE A 346 -35.66 -5.88 1.71
C ILE A 346 -37.06 -5.87 2.35
N ASP A 347 -37.53 -4.73 2.83
CA ASP A 347 -38.85 -4.59 3.46
C ASP A 347 -40.01 -4.82 2.47
N GLN A 348 -39.75 -4.67 1.16
CA GLN A 348 -40.71 -4.98 0.08
C GLN A 348 -40.79 -6.47 -0.28
N GLN A 349 -39.88 -7.32 0.19
CA GLN A 349 -39.95 -8.77 -0.07
C GLN A 349 -41.01 -9.42 0.84
N GLU A 350 -41.85 -10.32 0.32
CA GLU A 350 -42.76 -11.12 1.16
C GLU A 350 -41.93 -12.09 2.05
N ASP A 351 -42.42 -12.43 3.25
CA ASP A 351 -41.76 -13.37 4.18
C ASP A 351 -41.67 -14.78 3.58
N GLU A 352 -40.73 -14.97 2.67
CA GLU A 352 -40.23 -16.28 2.28
C GLU A 352 -39.17 -16.67 3.31
N SER A 353 -39.37 -17.82 3.95
CA SER A 353 -38.61 -18.29 5.10
C SER A 353 -37.10 -17.99 5.00
N ASP A 354 -36.55 -17.40 6.05
CA ASP A 354 -35.11 -17.29 6.26
C ASP A 354 -34.47 -18.67 5.99
N TRP A 355 -33.24 -18.70 5.47
CA TRP A 355 -32.47 -19.91 5.15
C TRP A 355 -32.22 -20.87 6.34
N GLU A 356 -32.87 -20.65 7.49
CA GLU A 356 -32.89 -21.55 8.65
C GLU A 356 -33.55 -22.92 8.35
N GLU A 357 -34.42 -23.01 7.34
CA GLU A 357 -35.18 -24.25 7.06
C GLU A 357 -34.39 -25.32 6.28
N TYR A 358 -33.24 -24.98 5.68
CA TYR A 358 -32.44 -25.92 4.86
C TYR A 358 -31.25 -26.60 5.59
N ARG A 359 -31.11 -26.42 6.91
CA ARG A 359 -30.09 -27.14 7.71
C ARG A 359 -30.38 -28.63 7.90
N GLU A 360 -31.61 -29.11 7.64
CA GLU A 360 -31.97 -30.52 7.86
C GLU A 360 -31.54 -31.48 6.74
N TYR A 361 -31.10 -30.98 5.57
CA TYR A 361 -30.71 -31.84 4.44
C TYR A 361 -29.20 -32.13 4.33
N SER A 362 -28.34 -31.41 5.06
CA SER A 362 -26.89 -31.70 5.09
C SER A 362 -26.42 -32.51 6.30
N ASP A 363 -27.30 -32.74 7.29
CA ASP A 363 -26.99 -33.47 8.53
C ASP A 363 -27.61 -34.89 8.57
N SER A 364 -28.25 -35.31 7.48
CA SER A 364 -28.77 -36.67 7.26
C SER A 364 -27.89 -37.47 6.29
N GLY A 365 -26.59 -37.53 6.59
CA GLY A 365 -25.58 -38.30 5.86
C GLY A 365 -24.78 -39.20 6.80
N ASP A 366 -25.45 -40.24 7.29
CA ASP A 366 -24.93 -41.52 7.77
C ASP A 366 -23.84 -41.55 8.86
N ARG A 367 -24.28 -41.79 10.10
CA ARG A 367 -23.45 -42.40 11.15
C ARG A 367 -23.34 -43.89 10.88
N SER A 368 -22.26 -44.33 10.24
CA SER A 368 -21.77 -45.71 10.38
C SER A 368 -20.24 -45.76 10.34
N TYR A 369 -19.60 -45.44 11.46
CA TYR A 369 -18.28 -45.99 11.75
C TYR A 369 -18.50 -47.34 12.45
N ASP A 370 -18.67 -48.39 11.65
CA ASP A 370 -18.54 -49.76 12.12
C ASP A 370 -17.06 -50.11 12.26
N SER A 371 -16.77 -50.66 13.43
CA SER A 371 -15.56 -51.34 13.87
C SER A 371 -14.96 -52.31 12.84
N TYR A 372 -13.64 -52.34 12.71
CA TYR A 372 -12.85 -53.59 12.75
C TYR A 372 -11.40 -53.27 13.13
N ASP A 373 -10.99 -53.80 14.28
CA ASP A 373 -9.61 -54.20 14.57
C ASP A 373 -9.16 -55.23 13.51
N ASP A 374 -7.91 -55.15 13.06
CA ASP A 374 -6.98 -56.28 13.21
C ASP A 374 -5.55 -55.90 12.79
N GLU A 375 -4.64 -56.20 13.71
CA GLU A 375 -3.19 -56.30 13.53
C GLU A 375 -2.83 -57.34 12.45
N TYR A 376 -1.73 -57.13 11.71
CA TYR A 376 -0.55 -58.02 11.68
C TYR A 376 0.32 -57.81 10.42
N PHE A 377 1.63 -57.67 10.70
CA PHE A 377 2.85 -57.68 9.87
C PHE A 377 3.25 -56.44 9.07
#